data_AF-A0A2I0FJ76-F1
#
_entry.id   AF-A0A2I0FJ76-F1
#
_cell.length_a   1.000
_cell.length_b   1.000
_cell.length_c   1.000
_cell.angle_alpha   90.00
_cell.angle_beta   90.00
_cell.angle_gamma   90.00
#
_symmetry.space_group_name_H-M   'P 1'
#
loop_
_entity.id
_entity.type
_entity.pdbx_description
1 polymer ?
#
loop_
_entity_poly.entity_id
_entity_poly.type
_entity_poly.pdbx_seq_one_letter_code
_entity_poly.pdbx_strand_id
1 'polypeptide(L)' 'MQFIGTLFWSALLITTLNYVVSAVQNVDFNFMSGIYMSLVVSVLIFIIGSIIPESPAPEKH' A
#
# COMPACT_ATOMS: atom_id res chain seq x y z
N MET A 1 9.36 -8.64 -10.51
CA MET A 1 9.21 -7.16 -10.53
C MET A 1 7.98 -6.69 -9.77
N GLN A 2 6.80 -7.32 -9.95
CA GLN A 2 5.55 -6.90 -9.30
C GLN A 2 5.61 -6.87 -7.77
N PHE A 3 6.03 -7.94 -7.09
CA PHE A 3 6.07 -7.97 -5.62
C PHE A 3 7.02 -6.94 -4.99
N ILE A 4 8.24 -6.82 -5.53
CA ILE A 4 9.26 -5.86 -5.06
C ILE A 4 8.82 -4.43 -5.36
N GLY A 5 8.19 -4.21 -6.53
CA GLY A 5 7.60 -2.93 -6.89
C GLY A 5 6.46 -2.54 -5.95
N THR A 6 5.53 -3.45 -5.66
CA THR A 6 4.43 -3.21 -4.72
C THR A 6 4.96 -2.84 -3.35
N LEU A 7 5.95 -3.56 -2.82
CA LEU A 7 6.55 -3.24 -1.52
C LEU A 7 7.20 -1.84 -1.52
N PHE A 8 7.97 -1.51 -2.55
CA PHE A 8 8.61 -0.20 -2.67
C PHE A 8 7.58 0.94 -2.75
N TRP A 9 6.56 0.79 -3.61
CA TRP A 9 5.50 1.79 -3.76
C TRP A 9 4.63 1.92 -2.52
N SER A 10 4.29 0.80 -1.88
CA SER A 10 3.57 0.82 -0.60
C SER A 10 4.39 1.51 0.49
N ALA A 11 5.69 1.24 0.59
CA ALA A 11 6.56 1.94 1.54
C ALA A 11 6.56 3.44 1.29
N LEU A 12 6.84 3.87 0.06
CA LEU A 12 6.92 5.28 -0.31
C LEU A 12 5.60 6.03 -0.05
N LEU A 13 4.48 5.47 -0.49
CA LEU A 13 3.17 6.10 -0.33
C LEU A 13 2.75 6.17 1.14
N ILE A 14 2.95 5.09 1.90
CA ILE A 14 2.57 5.04 3.31
C ILE A 14 3.46 5.92 4.18
N THR A 15 4.77 6.00 3.91
CA THR A 15 5.65 6.93 4.63
C THR A 15 5.27 8.39 4.35
N THR A 16 4.87 8.69 3.11
CA THR A 16 4.39 10.03 2.74
C THR A 16 3.06 10.36 3.41
N LEU A 17 2.12 9.41 3.42
CA LEU A 17 0.85 9.56 4.14
C LEU A 17 1.09 9.79 5.63
N ASN A 18 1.96 8.99 6.25
CA ASN A 18 2.32 9.12 7.65
C ASN A 18 2.90 10.52 7.95
N TYR A 19 3.75 11.05 7.08
CA TYR A 19 4.26 12.42 7.19
C TYR A 19 3.14 13.46 7.15
N VAL A 20 2.22 13.36 6.19
CA VAL A 20 1.08 14.29 6.07
C VAL A 20 0.16 14.21 7.29
N VAL A 21 -0.18 13.01 7.75
CA VAL A 21 -1.03 12.80 8.93
C VAL A 21 -0.36 13.37 10.19
N SER A 22 0.95 13.13 10.36
CA SER A 22 1.71 13.66 11.49
C SER A 22 1.71 15.19 11.50
N ALA A 23 1.90 15.82 10.32
CA ALA A 23 1.84 17.27 10.17
C ALA A 23 0.44 17.85 10.48
N VAL A 24 -0.62 17.19 10.00
CA VAL A 24 -2.02 17.60 10.26
C VAL A 24 -2.38 17.47 11.74
N GLN A 25 -1.90 16.41 12.39
CA GLN A 25 -2.20 16.12 13.79
C GLN A 25 -1.25 16.81 14.78
N ASN A 26 -0.24 17.55 14.28
CA ASN A 26 0.79 18.19 15.09
C ASN A 26 1.53 17.22 16.03
N VAL A 27 1.81 16.01 15.54
CA VAL A 27 2.56 14.97 16.25
C VAL A 27 3.88 14.68 15.54
N ASP A 28 4.86 14.18 16.29
CA ASP A 28 6.18 13.87 15.76
C ASP A 28 6.11 12.76 14.70
N PHE A 29 6.84 12.98 13.60
CA PHE A 29 6.95 12.00 12.54
C PHE A 29 7.80 10.80 12.98
N ASN A 30 7.19 9.61 12.98
CA ASN A 30 7.88 8.35 13.22
C ASN A 30 7.99 7.52 11.93
N PHE A 31 9.20 7.43 11.37
CA PHE A 31 9.44 6.69 10.13
C PHE A 31 9.13 5.19 10.27
N MET A 32 9.48 4.57 11.40
CA MET A 32 9.26 3.13 11.64
C MET A 32 7.78 2.78 11.64
N SER A 33 6.91 3.66 12.15
CA SER A 33 5.45 3.50 12.07
C SER A 33 4.98 3.37 10.62
N GLY A 34 5.51 4.22 9.72
CA GLY A 34 5.23 4.16 8.29
C GLY A 34 5.71 2.84 7.66
N ILE A 35 6.88 2.33 8.07
CA ILE A 35 7.40 1.04 7.59
C ILE A 35 6.51 -0.12 8.02
N TYR A 36 6.14 -0.22 9.30
CA TYR A 36 5.23 -1.29 9.77
C TYR A 36 3.89 -1.25 9.04
N MET A 37 3.32 -0.05 8.87
CA MET A 37 2.06 0.12 8.14
C MET A 37 2.19 -0.27 6.65
N SER A 38 3.31 0.05 6.01
CA SER A 38 3.53 -0.31 4.60
C SER A 38 3.59 -1.82 4.36
N LEU A 39 4.15 -2.59 5.31
CA LEU A 39 4.16 -4.05 5.25
C LEU A 39 2.73 -4.59 5.31
N VAL A 40 1.92 -4.10 6.25
CA VAL A 40 0.51 -4.48 6.38
C VAL A 40 -0.26 -4.16 5.09
N VAL A 41 -0.09 -2.97 4.55
CA VAL A 41 -0.77 -2.54 3.30
C VAL A 41 -0.31 -3.37 2.11
N SER A 42 0.98 -3.69 2.00
CA SER A 42 1.47 -4.53 0.90
C SER A 42 0.88 -5.94 0.95
N VAL A 43 0.74 -6.53 2.15
CA VAL A 43 0.08 -7.84 2.31
C VAL A 43 -1.38 -7.76 1.87
N LEU A 44 -2.10 -6.71 2.25
CA LEU A 44 -3.48 -6.49 1.82
C LEU A 44 -3.59 -6.38 0.29
N ILE A 45 -2.68 -5.66 -0.36
CA ILE A 45 -2.65 -5.54 -1.83
C ILE A 45 -2.44 -6.90 -2.48
N PHE A 46 -1.58 -7.77 -1.94
CA PHE A 46 -1.39 -9.12 -2.48
C PHE A 46 -2.64 -9.99 -2.32
N ILE A 47 -3.33 -9.90 -1.18
CA ILE A 47 -4.59 -10.62 -0.98
C ILE A 47 -5.64 -10.13 -1.98
N ILE A 48 -5.83 -8.81 -2.11
CA ILE A 48 -6.79 -8.22 -3.05
C ILE A 48 -6.46 -8.63 -4.49
N GLY A 49 -5.19 -8.54 -4.89
CA GLY A 49 -4.74 -8.96 -6.21
C GLY A 49 -4.97 -10.45 -6.50
N SER A 50 -4.95 -11.31 -5.48
CA SER A 50 -5.25 -12.75 -5.65
C SER A 50 -6.76 -13.04 -5.83
N ILE A 51 -7.62 -12.13 -5.39
CA ILE A 51 -9.08 -12.27 -5.48
C ILE A 51 -9.62 -11.68 -6.79
N ILE A 52 -8.98 -10.63 -7.31
CA ILE A 52 -9.40 -9.96 -8.55
C ILE A 52 -8.92 -10.79 -9.76
N PRO A 53 -9.84 -11.28 -10.61
CA PRO A 53 -9.48 -11.99 -11.84
C PRO A 53 -8.71 -11.08 -12.80
N GLU A 54 -7.64 -11.60 -13.43
CA GLU A 54 -6.79 -10.84 -14.38
C GLU A 54 -7.46 -10.57 -15.73
N SER A 55 -8.60 -11.20 -16.01
CA SER A 55 -9.30 -11.09 -17.30
C SER A 55 -10.65 -10.39 -17.12
N PRO A 56 -11.10 -9.55 -18.07
CA PRO A 56 -12.47 -9.05 -18.06
C PRO A 56 -13.42 -10.24 -17.97
N ALA A 57 -14.50 -10.11 -17.20
CA ALA A 57 -15.59 -11.09 -17.26
C ALA A 57 -15.93 -11.32 -18.75
N PRO A 58 -16.06 -12.58 -19.21
CA PRO A 58 -16.28 -12.87 -20.61
C PRO A 58 -17.43 -12.01 -21.13
N GLU A 59 -17.15 -11.27 -22.20
CA GLU A 59 -18.10 -10.37 -22.83
C GLU A 59 -19.35 -11.18 -23.19
N LYS A 60 -20.48 -10.83 -22.55
CA LYS A 60 -21.74 -11.53 -22.74
C LYS A 60 -22.33 -11.03 -24.06
N HIS A 61 -22.00 -11.71 -25.15
CA HIS A 61 -22.72 -11.58 -26.42
C HIS A 61 -24.19 -12.00 -26.26
#